data_AF-A0A348WQE7-F1
#
_entry.id   AF-A0A348WQE7-F1
#
_cell.length_a   1.000
_cell.length_b   1.000
_cell.length_c   1.000
_cell.angle_alpha   90.00
_cell.angle_beta   90.00
_cell.angle_gamma   90.00
#
_symmetry.space_group_name_H-M   'P 1'
#
loop_
_entity.id
_entity.type
_entity.pdbx_description
1 polymer ?
#
loop_
_entity_poly.entity_id
_entity_poly.type
_entity_poly.pdbx_seq_one_letter_code
_entity_poly.pdbx_strand_id
1 'polypeptide(L)'
;MISLKKAQQQTRDLINRGFDRHIRLAITGLSGAGKTALITGMLEQVLNGYDAKQLAFWQVKHSGRLLGSRLIENRDWSTPRFAYEEAIKVLTSAQPSWPSSTRDVSEIRFEIKYQPRSGVAKHLMDERRLVVELVDYPGEWLLDLPLLQSHYG
;
A
#
# COMPACT_ATOMS: atom_id res chain seq x y z
N MET A 1 39.37 -4.55 9.28
CA MET A 1 38.03 -4.72 9.90
C MET A 1 36.86 -4.06 9.15
N ILE A 2 37.06 -3.02 8.33
CA ILE A 2 35.95 -2.28 7.66
C ILE A 2 35.38 -3.04 6.43
N SER A 3 36.22 -3.78 5.69
CA SER A 3 35.81 -4.50 4.46
C SER A 3 34.89 -5.70 4.72
N LEU A 4 35.16 -6.48 5.77
CA LEU A 4 34.32 -7.63 6.15
C LEU A 4 32.89 -7.22 6.55
N LYS A 5 32.73 -6.10 7.27
CA LYS A 5 31.41 -5.57 7.64
C LYS A 5 30.61 -5.15 6.41
N LYS A 6 31.24 -4.48 5.44
CA LYS A 6 30.58 -4.10 4.16
C LYS A 6 30.13 -5.31 3.35
N ALA A 7 30.99 -6.34 3.23
CA ALA A 7 30.64 -7.57 2.53
C ALA A 7 29.48 -8.32 3.20
N GLN A 8 29.46 -8.38 4.53
CA GLN A 8 28.34 -8.93 5.30
C GLN A 8 27.05 -8.13 5.11
N GLN A 9 27.13 -6.79 5.06
CA GLN A 9 25.99 -5.92 4.81
C GLN A 9 25.38 -6.15 3.42
N GLN A 10 26.22 -6.19 2.38
CA GLN A 10 25.78 -6.41 1.00
C GLN A 10 25.13 -7.79 0.82
N THR A 11 25.69 -8.81 1.46
CA THR A 11 25.13 -10.17 1.45
C THR A 11 23.78 -10.20 2.15
N ARG A 12 23.64 -9.52 3.31
CA ARG A 12 22.37 -9.37 4.02
C ARG A 12 21.33 -8.62 3.19
N ASP A 13 21.71 -7.56 2.50
CA ASP A 13 20.80 -6.79 1.65
C ASP A 13 20.30 -7.59 0.44
N LEU A 14 21.17 -8.40 -0.18
CA LEU A 14 20.78 -9.29 -1.28
C LEU A 14 19.82 -10.38 -0.81
N ILE A 15 20.08 -10.97 0.36
CA ILE A 15 19.18 -11.95 0.97
C ILE A 15 17.85 -11.27 1.33
N ASN A 16 17.86 -10.10 1.96
CA ASN A 16 16.66 -9.33 2.30
C ASN A 16 15.78 -9.06 1.07
N ARG A 17 16.38 -8.59 -0.04
CA ARG A 17 15.67 -8.37 -1.32
C ARG A 17 14.99 -9.64 -1.84
N GLY A 18 15.60 -10.81 -1.65
CA GLY A 18 15.01 -12.10 -2.04
C GLY A 18 13.77 -12.50 -1.22
N PHE A 19 13.55 -11.87 -0.06
CA PHE A 19 12.41 -12.14 0.83
C PHE A 19 11.41 -10.98 0.91
N ASP A 20 11.63 -9.90 0.18
CA ASP A 20 10.69 -8.79 0.08
C ASP A 20 9.38 -9.30 -0.50
N ARG A 21 8.29 -9.04 0.21
CA ARG A 21 6.96 -9.51 -0.19
C ARG A 21 6.27 -8.43 -1.00
N HIS A 22 5.49 -8.84 -1.99
CA HIS A 22 4.66 -7.95 -2.79
C HIS A 22 3.19 -8.36 -2.68
N ILE A 23 2.30 -7.41 -2.40
CA ILE A 23 0.85 -7.60 -2.43
C ILE A 23 0.24 -6.55 -3.34
N ARG A 24 -0.61 -6.98 -4.26
CA ARG A 24 -1.47 -6.09 -5.06
C ARG A 24 -2.90 -6.23 -4.55
N LEU A 25 -3.49 -5.14 -4.08
CA LEU A 25 -4.84 -5.08 -3.54
C LEU A 25 -5.71 -4.22 -4.45
N ALA A 26 -6.64 -4.86 -5.12
CA ALA A 26 -7.61 -4.17 -5.98
C ALA A 26 -8.80 -3.70 -5.14
N ILE A 27 -9.22 -2.45 -5.34
CA ILE A 27 -10.29 -1.78 -4.62
C ILE A 27 -11.28 -1.28 -5.66
N THR A 28 -12.54 -1.69 -5.52
CA THR A 28 -13.60 -1.39 -6.47
C THR A 28 -14.95 -1.30 -5.78
N GLY A 29 -15.97 -0.97 -6.56
CA GLY A 29 -17.31 -0.62 -6.12
C GLY A 29 -17.92 0.42 -7.05
N LEU A 30 -19.23 0.58 -6.99
CA LEU A 30 -19.93 1.56 -7.81
C LEU A 30 -19.44 3.00 -7.54
N SER A 31 -19.71 3.89 -8.47
CA SER A 31 -19.49 5.32 -8.34
C SER A 31 -20.17 5.84 -7.07
N GLY A 32 -19.47 6.69 -6.33
CA GLY A 32 -19.97 7.20 -5.04
C GLY A 32 -19.89 6.22 -3.86
N ALA A 33 -19.45 4.97 -4.02
CA ALA A 33 -19.33 4.01 -2.91
C ALA A 33 -18.23 4.32 -1.87
N GLY A 34 -17.50 5.43 -2.04
CA GLY A 34 -16.50 5.90 -1.08
C GLY A 34 -15.08 5.33 -1.25
N LYS A 35 -14.74 4.74 -2.41
CA LYS A 35 -13.42 4.15 -2.70
C LYS A 35 -12.26 5.11 -2.43
N THR A 36 -12.32 6.34 -2.96
CA THR A 36 -11.29 7.36 -2.76
C THR A 36 -11.09 7.69 -1.28
N ALA A 37 -12.18 7.85 -0.52
CA ALA A 37 -12.13 8.15 0.91
C ALA A 37 -11.55 6.98 1.71
N LEU A 38 -11.94 5.73 1.40
CA LEU A 38 -11.40 4.52 2.00
C LEU A 38 -9.89 4.40 1.79
N ILE A 39 -9.43 4.54 0.55
CA ILE A 39 -8.00 4.46 0.21
C ILE A 39 -7.21 5.55 0.92
N THR A 40 -7.70 6.79 0.87
CA THR A 40 -7.04 7.95 1.50
C THR A 40 -6.91 7.75 3.01
N GLY A 41 -8.00 7.38 3.69
CA GLY A 41 -7.98 7.13 5.13
C GLY A 41 -7.10 5.94 5.50
N MET A 42 -7.11 4.87 4.72
CA MET A 42 -6.24 3.71 4.96
C MET A 42 -4.76 4.08 4.81
N LEU A 43 -4.38 4.80 3.75
CA LEU A 43 -3.02 5.28 3.55
C LEU A 43 -2.60 6.21 4.68
N GLU A 44 -3.46 7.14 5.08
CA GLU A 44 -3.18 8.04 6.20
C GLU A 44 -2.90 7.28 7.50
N GLN A 45 -3.71 6.26 7.82
CA GLN A 45 -3.50 5.43 9.00
C GLN A 45 -2.22 4.59 8.91
N VAL A 46 -1.88 4.08 7.72
CA VAL A 46 -0.67 3.27 7.52
C VAL A 46 0.59 4.13 7.55
N LEU A 47 0.58 5.31 6.94
CA LEU A 47 1.73 6.21 6.78
C LEU A 47 1.97 7.07 8.02
N ASN A 48 0.90 7.54 8.67
CA ASN A 48 0.96 8.54 9.74
C ASN A 48 0.32 8.08 11.05
N GLY A 49 -0.35 6.93 11.07
CA GLY A 49 -0.89 6.37 12.32
C GLY A 49 0.24 5.86 13.21
N TYR A 50 0.80 6.72 14.06
CA TYR A 50 1.88 6.35 14.99
C TYR A 50 1.38 5.92 16.37
N ASP A 51 0.18 6.32 16.79
CA ASP A 51 -0.36 5.94 18.10
C ASP A 51 -0.86 4.48 18.09
N ALA A 52 -0.30 3.64 18.95
CA ALA A 52 -0.68 2.24 19.11
C ALA A 52 -2.17 2.05 19.44
N LYS A 53 -2.81 3.03 20.09
CA LYS A 53 -4.24 2.98 20.45
C LYS A 53 -5.16 3.07 19.23
N GLN A 54 -4.72 3.71 18.14
CA GLN A 54 -5.57 3.97 16.98
C GLN A 54 -5.74 2.75 16.04
N LEU A 55 -4.88 1.73 16.14
CA LEU A 55 -4.91 0.56 15.25
C LEU A 55 -4.74 -0.77 16.03
N ALA A 56 -5.54 -0.96 17.08
CA ALA A 56 -5.45 -2.11 17.98
C ALA A 56 -5.59 -3.47 17.27
N PHE A 57 -6.38 -3.55 16.19
CA PHE A 57 -6.55 -4.79 15.41
C PHE A 57 -5.42 -5.04 14.40
N TRP A 58 -4.55 -4.07 14.14
CA TRP A 58 -3.43 -4.24 13.23
C TRP A 58 -2.25 -4.89 13.97
N GLN A 59 -2.23 -6.21 13.96
CA GLN A 59 -1.33 -7.03 14.79
C GLN A 59 0.16 -6.66 14.68
N VAL A 60 0.65 -6.24 13.51
CA VAL A 60 2.07 -5.84 13.35
C VAL A 60 2.39 -4.59 14.16
N LYS A 61 1.48 -3.62 14.21
CA LYS A 61 1.62 -2.41 15.02
C LYS A 61 1.33 -2.69 16.49
N HIS A 62 0.25 -3.40 16.80
CA HIS A 62 -0.13 -3.75 18.17
C HIS A 62 0.98 -4.53 18.90
N SER A 63 1.71 -5.42 18.20
CA SER A 63 2.83 -6.17 18.77
C SER A 63 4.17 -5.42 18.78
N GLY A 64 4.19 -4.12 18.46
CA GLY A 64 5.41 -3.30 18.43
C GLY A 64 6.41 -3.68 17.34
N ARG A 65 5.98 -4.43 16.32
CA ARG A 65 6.85 -4.93 15.25
C ARG A 65 6.86 -4.04 14.01
N LEU A 66 5.94 -3.07 13.90
CA LEU A 66 5.95 -2.11 12.81
C LEU A 66 7.14 -1.15 13.00
N LEU A 67 8.04 -1.12 12.02
CA LEU A 67 9.22 -0.25 12.05
C LEU A 67 8.98 1.07 11.31
N GLY A 68 8.12 1.06 10.29
CA GLY A 68 7.74 2.25 9.56
C GLY A 68 7.07 1.93 8.23
N SER A 69 6.59 2.96 7.56
CA SER A 69 5.93 2.88 6.27
C SER A 69 6.25 4.14 5.45
N ARG A 70 6.22 4.01 4.13
CA ARG A 70 6.43 5.16 3.22
C ARG A 70 5.83 4.89 1.86
N LEU A 71 5.43 5.95 1.17
CA LEU A 71 5.12 5.88 -0.26
C LEU A 71 6.39 5.54 -1.05
N ILE A 72 6.21 4.81 -2.14
CA ILE A 72 7.28 4.48 -3.10
C ILE A 72 6.81 4.77 -4.52
N GLU A 73 7.75 4.86 -5.45
CA GLU A 73 7.45 5.11 -6.86
C GLU A 73 6.67 3.95 -7.52
N ASN A 74 5.82 4.30 -8.48
CA ASN A 74 5.12 3.34 -9.32
C ASN A 74 6.12 2.60 -10.22
N ARG A 75 5.77 1.38 -10.61
CA ARG A 75 6.70 0.49 -11.35
C ARG A 75 6.88 0.95 -12.80
N ASP A 76 5.81 1.48 -13.38
CA ASP A 76 5.78 2.09 -14.71
C ASP A 76 4.72 3.21 -14.72
N TRP A 77 4.66 3.96 -15.83
CA TRP A 77 3.80 5.13 -15.99
C TRP A 77 2.54 4.83 -16.82
N SER A 78 2.22 3.55 -17.04
CA SER A 78 1.07 3.16 -17.86
C SER A 78 -0.26 3.45 -17.17
N THR A 79 -0.27 3.38 -15.84
CA THR A 79 -1.45 3.64 -15.01
C THR A 79 -1.25 4.95 -14.21
N PRO A 80 -2.23 5.87 -14.22
CA PRO A 80 -2.16 7.09 -13.41
C PRO A 80 -1.95 6.79 -11.93
N ARG A 81 -1.15 7.63 -11.24
CA ARG A 81 -0.98 7.51 -9.80
C ARG A 81 -2.22 8.03 -9.06
N PHE A 82 -2.67 7.30 -8.04
CA PHE A 82 -3.73 7.76 -7.14
C PHE A 82 -3.31 9.07 -6.46
N ALA A 83 -4.18 10.08 -6.49
CA ALA A 83 -3.91 11.45 -6.05
C ALA A 83 -4.05 11.61 -4.52
N TYR A 84 -3.29 10.83 -3.74
CA TYR A 84 -3.33 10.84 -2.28
C TYR A 84 -3.07 12.22 -1.67
N GLU A 85 -2.07 12.95 -2.17
CA GLU A 85 -1.71 14.26 -1.63
C GLU A 85 -2.83 15.29 -1.83
N GLU A 86 -3.49 15.27 -3.00
CA GLU A 86 -4.62 16.15 -3.25
C GLU A 86 -5.83 15.76 -2.38
N ALA A 87 -6.07 14.46 -2.19
CA ALA A 87 -7.13 13.97 -1.33
C ALA A 87 -6.95 14.42 0.13
N ILE A 88 -5.73 14.33 0.67
CA ILE A 88 -5.42 14.85 2.01
C ILE A 88 -5.59 16.37 2.04
N LYS A 89 -5.06 17.08 1.05
CA LYS A 89 -5.16 18.55 0.98
C LYS A 89 -6.59 19.06 1.02
N VAL A 90 -7.53 18.44 0.30
CA VAL A 90 -8.95 18.85 0.34
C VAL A 90 -9.62 18.50 1.68
N LEU A 91 -9.26 17.36 2.27
CA LEU A 91 -9.75 16.92 3.58
C LEU A 91 -9.24 17.80 4.73
N THR A 92 -8.03 18.36 4.62
CA THR A 92 -7.41 19.21 5.65
C THR A 92 -7.47 20.71 5.32
N SER A 93 -8.24 21.09 4.29
CA SER A 93 -8.37 22.49 3.89
C SER A 93 -9.20 23.31 4.89
N ALA A 94 -9.18 24.65 4.77
CA ALA A 94 -9.98 25.52 5.62
C ALA A 94 -11.51 25.31 5.46
N GLN A 95 -11.93 24.81 4.30
CA GLN A 95 -13.30 24.37 4.02
C GLN A 95 -13.25 22.90 3.55
N PRO A 96 -13.18 21.93 4.49
CA PRO A 96 -13.00 20.52 4.15
C PRO A 96 -14.08 20.01 3.20
N SER A 97 -13.67 19.21 2.23
CA SER A 97 -14.57 18.52 1.31
C SER A 97 -14.09 17.10 1.04
N TRP A 98 -15.01 16.23 0.64
CA TRP A 98 -14.66 14.88 0.24
C TRP A 98 -13.85 14.90 -1.06
N PRO A 99 -12.79 14.07 -1.18
CA PRO A 99 -12.06 13.90 -2.42
C PRO A 99 -12.98 13.50 -3.58
N SER A 100 -12.60 13.93 -4.78
CA SER A 100 -13.34 13.56 -5.99
C SER A 100 -13.41 12.05 -6.17
N SER A 101 -14.56 11.58 -6.67
CA SER A 101 -14.73 10.16 -7.00
C SER A 101 -13.79 9.76 -8.14
N THR A 102 -13.26 8.53 -8.03
CA THR A 102 -12.49 7.85 -9.06
C THR A 102 -13.27 7.82 -10.38
N ARG A 103 -12.66 8.34 -11.45
CA ARG A 103 -13.24 8.31 -12.80
C ARG A 103 -12.63 7.23 -13.70
N ASP A 104 -11.36 6.91 -13.45
CA ASP A 104 -10.56 5.95 -14.20
C ASP A 104 -9.69 5.13 -13.24
N VAL A 105 -9.07 4.06 -13.75
CA VAL A 105 -8.12 3.27 -12.97
C VAL A 105 -6.94 4.12 -12.49
N SER A 106 -6.54 3.93 -11.25
CA SER A 106 -5.34 4.54 -10.68
C SER A 106 -4.66 3.62 -9.68
N GLU A 107 -3.37 3.83 -9.44
CA GLU A 107 -2.58 2.99 -8.54
C GLU A 107 -1.68 3.80 -7.61
N ILE A 108 -1.37 3.24 -6.44
CA ILE A 108 -0.39 3.82 -5.51
C ILE A 108 0.31 2.74 -4.72
N ARG A 109 1.60 2.97 -4.48
CA ARG A 109 2.47 1.99 -3.84
C ARG A 109 3.06 2.54 -2.55
N PHE A 110 3.15 1.68 -1.56
CA PHE A 110 3.84 1.95 -0.32
C PHE A 110 4.57 0.72 0.19
N GLU A 111 5.60 0.96 0.98
CA GLU A 111 6.38 -0.06 1.66
C GLU A 111 6.06 -0.04 3.16
N ILE A 112 5.90 -1.21 3.76
CA ILE A 112 5.86 -1.42 5.21
C ILE A 112 7.11 -2.17 5.63
N LYS A 113 7.87 -1.58 6.55
CA LYS A 113 8.98 -2.24 7.24
C LYS A 113 8.52 -2.80 8.58
N TYR A 114 8.87 -4.05 8.85
CA TYR A 114 8.46 -4.71 10.08
C TYR A 114 9.44 -5.78 10.56
N GLN A 115 9.42 -6.06 11.86
CA GLN A 115 10.12 -7.19 12.46
C GLN A 115 9.33 -8.50 12.28
N PRO A 116 9.92 -9.59 11.80
CA PRO A 116 9.26 -10.88 11.68
C PRO A 116 8.74 -11.41 13.03
N ARG A 117 7.53 -12.01 13.07
CA ARG A 117 6.93 -12.52 14.30
C ARG A 117 7.65 -13.75 14.86
N SER A 118 8.04 -14.69 14.00
CA SER A 118 8.58 -16.00 14.38
C SER A 118 9.28 -16.68 13.20
N GLY A 119 9.90 -17.82 13.47
CA GLY A 119 10.58 -18.66 12.47
C GLY A 119 12.03 -18.24 12.21
N VAL A 120 12.69 -18.97 11.31
CA VAL A 120 14.11 -18.77 10.94
C VAL A 120 14.41 -17.32 10.55
N ALA A 121 13.44 -16.65 9.92
CA ALA A 121 13.50 -15.24 9.56
C ALA A 121 13.77 -14.29 10.74
N LYS A 122 13.18 -14.54 11.91
CA LYS A 122 13.36 -13.70 13.11
C LYS A 122 14.80 -13.75 13.64
N HIS A 123 15.48 -14.89 13.45
CA HIS A 123 16.84 -15.11 13.95
C HIS A 123 17.91 -14.67 12.95
N LEU A 124 17.58 -14.61 11.66
CA LEU A 124 18.51 -14.24 10.59
C LEU A 124 18.38 -12.79 10.11
N MET A 125 17.21 -12.17 10.29
CA MET A 125 16.89 -10.84 9.73
C MET A 125 16.33 -9.91 10.80
N ASP A 126 16.91 -8.71 10.86
CA ASP A 126 16.48 -7.65 11.80
C ASP A 126 15.21 -6.93 11.31
N GLU A 127 14.96 -6.90 9.99
CA GLU A 127 13.77 -6.30 9.37
C GLU A 127 13.31 -7.04 8.10
N ARG A 128 12.05 -6.87 7.72
CA ARG A 128 11.47 -7.27 6.43
C ARG A 128 10.67 -6.14 5.81
N ARG A 129 10.55 -6.16 4.48
CA ARG A 129 9.72 -5.22 3.72
C ARG A 129 8.55 -5.94 3.08
N LEU A 130 7.40 -5.27 3.12
CA LEU A 130 6.21 -5.61 2.35
C LEU A 130 5.89 -4.41 1.47
N VAL A 131 5.97 -4.59 0.16
CA VAL A 131 5.45 -3.63 -0.81
C VAL A 131 3.98 -3.93 -1.04
N VAL A 132 3.14 -2.92 -0.88
CA VAL A 132 1.72 -2.97 -1.18
C VAL A 132 1.43 -2.02 -2.33
N GLU A 133 0.71 -2.52 -3.31
CA GLU A 133 0.18 -1.76 -4.43
C GLU A 133 -1.34 -1.76 -4.34
N LEU A 134 -1.93 -0.58 -4.18
CA LEU A 134 -3.37 -0.39 -4.23
C LEU A 134 -3.76 -0.02 -5.65
N VAL A 135 -4.77 -0.69 -6.19
CA VAL A 135 -5.34 -0.39 -7.51
C VAL A 135 -6.80 -0.03 -7.32
N ASP A 136 -7.16 1.21 -7.62
CA ASP A 136 -8.53 1.72 -7.58
C ASP A 136 -9.11 1.73 -8.99
N TYR A 137 -10.27 1.13 -9.20
CA TYR A 137 -10.94 1.14 -10.51
C TYR A 137 -12.47 1.15 -10.38
N PRO A 138 -13.20 1.70 -11.38
CA PRO A 138 -14.66 1.71 -11.39
C PRO A 138 -15.25 0.30 -11.37
N GLY A 139 -16.18 0.02 -10.44
CA GLY A 139 -16.84 -1.28 -10.36
C GLY A 139 -17.80 -1.53 -11.53
N GLU A 140 -18.26 -0.46 -12.18
CA GLU A 140 -19.08 -0.49 -13.38
C GLU A 140 -18.42 -1.30 -14.51
N TRP A 141 -17.09 -1.33 -14.59
CA TRP A 141 -16.37 -2.12 -15.59
C TRP A 141 -16.61 -3.63 -15.42
N LEU A 142 -16.98 -4.09 -14.22
CA LEU A 142 -17.32 -5.49 -13.99
C LEU A 142 -18.71 -5.85 -14.53
N LEU A 143 -19.57 -4.84 -14.82
CA LEU A 143 -20.90 -5.07 -15.39
C LEU A 143 -20.84 -5.52 -16.84
N ASP A 144 -19.73 -5.24 -17.52
CA ASP A 144 -19.48 -5.66 -18.91
C ASP A 144 -18.95 -7.10 -19.01
N LEU A 145 -18.66 -7.77 -17.88
CA LEU A 145 -18.16 -9.16 -17.89
C LEU A 145 -19.05 -10.15 -18.68
N PRO A 146 -20.39 -10.10 -18.60
CA PRO A 146 -21.26 -10.97 -19.40
C PRO A 146 -21.13 -10.74 -20.91
N LEU A 147 -20.68 -9.56 -21.35
CA LEU A 147 -20.47 -9.26 -22.78
C LEU A 147 -19.35 -10.12 -23.39
N LEU A 148 -18.41 -10.63 -22.58
CA LEU A 148 -17.38 -11.56 -23.04
C LEU A 148 -17.95 -12.87 -23.63
N GLN A 149 -19.18 -13.22 -23.25
CA GLN A 149 -19.90 -14.40 -23.73
C GLN A 149 -21.00 -14.05 -24.74
N SER A 150 -21.15 -12.77 -25.07
CA SER A 150 -22.21 -12.28 -25.95
C SER A 150 -21.65 -11.88 -27.31
N HIS A 151 -22.44 -12.08 -28.36
CA HIS A 151 -22.15 -11.52 -29.68
C HIS A 151 -23.06 -10.32 -29.90
N TYR A 152 -22.54 -9.29 -30.58
CA TYR A 152 -23.41 -8.25 -31.12
C TYR A 152 -24.34 -8.92 -32.15
N GLY A 153 -25.64 -8.87 -31.87
CA GLY A 153 -26.67 -9.49 -32.73
C GLY A 153 -26.79 -8.81 -34.09
#